data_AF-A0A661HDJ8-F1
#
_entry.id   AF-A0A661HDJ8-F1
#
_cell.length_a   1.000
_cell.length_b   1.000
_cell.length_c   1.000
_cell.angle_alpha   90.00
_cell.angle_beta   90.00
_cell.angle_gamma   90.00
#
_symmetry.space_group_name_H-M   'P 1'
#
loop_
_entity.id
_entity.type
_entity.pdbx_description
1 polymer ?
#
loop_
_entity_poly.entity_id
_entity_poly.type
_entity_poly.pdbx_seq_one_letter_code
_entity_poly.pdbx_strand_id
1 'polypeptide(L)' 'MKALVFAVSLIPLAGTSVASVTEYEEIIYYHNDALGSPVVATDANGDVLWREEYSPYGSRLLLESQESDC' A
#
# COMPACT_ATOMS: atom_id res chain seq x y z
N MET A 1 -13.48 -42.42 -46.41
CA MET A 1 -14.78 -42.03 -45.82
C MET A 1 -14.69 -42.23 -44.31
N LYS A 2 -14.96 -41.18 -43.53
CA LYS A 2 -15.23 -41.16 -42.08
C LYS A 2 -14.09 -41.62 -41.15
N ALA A 3 -13.81 -40.98 -40.03
CA ALA A 3 -14.19 -39.68 -39.48
C ALA A 3 -13.22 -39.44 -38.32
N LEU A 4 -12.66 -38.23 -38.26
CA LEU A 4 -12.65 -37.42 -37.05
C LEU A 4 -12.49 -38.18 -35.71
N VAL A 5 -11.24 -38.53 -35.35
CA VAL A 5 -10.89 -38.76 -33.94
C VAL A 5 -10.12 -37.52 -33.51
N PHE A 6 -10.78 -36.72 -32.68
CA PHE A 6 -10.32 -35.47 -32.12
C PHE A 6 -8.87 -35.63 -31.64
N ALA A 7 -7.96 -34.87 -32.25
CA ALA A 7 -6.67 -34.60 -31.66
C ALA A 7 -6.97 -33.93 -30.31
N VAL A 8 -6.98 -34.72 -29.25
CA VAL A 8 -6.93 -34.26 -27.88
C VAL A 8 -5.65 -33.46 -27.81
N SER A 9 -5.79 -32.16 -28.01
CA SER A 9 -4.76 -31.17 -27.82
C SER A 9 -4.20 -31.43 -26.42
N LEU A 10 -3.02 -32.04 -26.36
CA LEU A 10 -2.19 -32.08 -25.16
C LEU A 10 -1.68 -30.65 -24.97
N ILE A 11 -2.58 -29.77 -24.53
CA ILE A 11 -2.23 -28.48 -23.97
C ILE A 11 -1.37 -28.83 -22.76
N PRO A 12 -0.09 -28.44 -22.72
CA PRO A 12 0.68 -28.66 -21.50
C PRO A 12 -0.05 -27.88 -20.41
N LEU A 13 -0.57 -28.61 -19.42
CA LEU A 13 -0.99 -28.08 -18.13
C LEU A 13 0.26 -27.62 -17.37
N ALA A 14 1.02 -26.70 -17.96
CA ALA A 14 2.12 -26.01 -17.33
C ALA A 14 1.46 -25.01 -16.38
N GLY A 15 1.63 -25.29 -15.08
CA GLY A 15 0.90 -24.67 -13.98
C GLY A 15 0.74 -23.17 -14.14
N THR A 16 -0.50 -22.70 -14.15
CA THR A 16 -0.82 -21.31 -13.86
C THR A 16 -0.40 -21.06 -12.42
N SER A 17 0.76 -20.44 -12.22
CA SER A 17 1.16 -19.93 -10.91
C SER A 17 0.13 -18.89 -10.49
N VAL A 18 -0.72 -19.24 -9.55
CA VAL A 18 -1.60 -18.26 -8.89
C VAL A 18 -0.68 -17.45 -8.00
N ALA A 19 -0.40 -16.20 -8.39
CA ALA A 19 0.28 -15.27 -7.51
C ALA A 19 -0.67 -15.02 -6.33
N SER A 20 -0.24 -15.38 -5.11
CA SER A 20 -0.96 -14.99 -3.90
C SER A 20 -0.83 -13.48 -3.74
N VAL A 21 -1.95 -12.76 -3.83
CA VAL A 21 -2.00 -11.37 -3.40
C VAL A 21 -2.03 -11.40 -1.88
N THR A 22 -0.89 -11.14 -1.24
CA THR A 22 -0.87 -10.78 0.17
C THR A 22 -1.41 -9.36 0.29
N GLU A 23 -2.59 -9.23 0.89
CA GLU A 23 -3.10 -7.95 1.35
C GLU A 23 -2.21 -7.50 2.51
N TYR A 24 -1.41 -6.46 2.27
CA TYR A 24 -0.63 -5.84 3.34
C TYR A 24 -1.57 -4.87 4.06
N GLU A 25 -1.73 -5.06 5.36
CA GLU A 25 -2.45 -4.12 6.21
C GLU A 25 -1.40 -3.24 6.91
N GLU A 26 -1.41 -1.95 6.60
CA GLU A 26 -0.52 -0.97 7.22
C GLU A 26 -1.25 -0.23 8.35
N ILE A 27 -0.68 -0.28 9.55
CA ILE A 27 -1.21 0.44 10.70
C ILE A 27 -0.46 1.77 10.80
N ILE A 28 -1.22 2.87 10.70
CA ILE A 28 -0.71 4.23 10.82
C ILE A 28 -1.22 4.86 12.12
N TYR A 29 -0.30 5.32 12.96
CA TYR A 29 -0.61 6.02 14.20
C TYR A 29 -0.56 7.53 13.99
N TYR A 30 -1.69 8.19 14.22
CA TYR A 30 -1.80 9.65 14.14
C TYR A 30 -1.62 10.26 15.53
N HIS A 31 -0.60 11.11 15.65
CA HIS A 31 -0.33 11.88 16.85
C HIS A 31 -0.92 13.27 16.68
N ASN A 32 -1.90 13.60 17.52
CA ASN A 32 -2.64 14.85 17.44
C ASN A 32 -2.15 15.86 18.47
N ASP A 33 -2.28 17.14 18.14
CA ASP A 33 -2.09 18.24 19.09
C ASP A 33 -3.24 18.34 20.11
N ALA A 34 -3.18 19.33 21.01
CA ALA A 34 -4.19 19.54 22.04
C ALA A 34 -5.58 19.92 21.49
N LEU A 35 -5.67 20.34 20.23
CA LEU A 35 -6.91 20.70 19.54
C LEU A 35 -7.43 19.55 18.66
N GLY A 36 -6.69 18.46 18.55
CA GLY A 36 -7.04 17.29 17.74
C GLY A 36 -6.52 17.34 16.31
N SER A 37 -5.65 18.28 15.95
CA SER A 37 -5.04 18.34 14.62
C SER A 37 -3.92 17.30 14.51
N PRO A 38 -3.85 16.48 13.44
CA PRO A 38 -2.80 15.48 13.29
C PRO A 38 -1.49 16.14 12.86
N VAL A 39 -0.47 16.08 13.71
CA VAL A 39 0.83 16.75 13.49
C VAL A 39 1.95 15.80 13.08
N VAL A 40 1.83 14.50 13.37
CA VAL A 40 2.79 13.47 12.99
C VAL A 40 2.05 12.17 12.70
N ALA A 41 2.43 11.46 11.65
CA ALA A 41 2.07 10.06 11.46
C ALA A 41 3.29 9.16 11.58
N THR A 42 3.13 8.05 12.30
CA THR A 42 4.15 7.01 12.41
C THR A 42 3.64 5.66 11.98
N ASP A 43 4.55 4.81 11.51
CA ASP A 43 4.26 3.40 11.24
C ASP A 43 4.20 2.58 12.54
N ALA A 44 4.06 1.26 12.40
CA ALA A 44 4.04 0.31 13.53
C ALA A 44 5.37 0.15 14.27
N ASN A 45 6.49 0.53 13.65
CA ASN A 45 7.81 0.53 14.28
C ASN A 45 8.09 1.86 15.02
N GLY A 46 7.25 2.87 14.81
CA GLY A 46 7.41 4.21 15.35
C GLY A 46 8.22 5.14 14.43
N ASP A 47 8.52 4.71 13.21
CA ASP A 47 9.19 5.53 12.21
C ASP A 47 8.24 6.63 11.70
N VAL A 48 8.77 7.85 11.56
CA VAL A 48 7.99 9.00 11.11
C VAL A 48 7.77 8.91 9.60
N LEU A 49 6.51 8.77 9.20
CA LEU A 49 6.06 8.81 7.82
C LEU A 49 6.01 10.25 7.32
N TRP A 50 5.41 11.13 8.12
CA TRP A 50 5.37 12.56 7.85
C TRP A 50 5.14 13.40 9.10
N ARG A 51 5.45 14.69 8.99
CA ARG A 51 5.18 15.73 9.99
C ARG A 51 4.54 16.96 9.34
N GLU A 52 3.62 17.58 10.07
CA GLU A 52 2.94 18.81 9.69
C GLU A 52 2.87 19.81 10.85
N GLU A 53 2.93 21.11 10.53
CA GLU A 53 2.72 22.19 11.48
C GLU A 53 1.55 23.09 11.05
N TYR A 54 0.78 23.59 12.01
CA TYR A 54 -0.40 24.43 11.74
C TYR A 54 -0.28 25.82 12.37
N SER A 55 -0.78 26.83 11.64
CA SER A 55 -1.05 28.16 12.18
C SER A 55 -2.23 28.12 13.17
N PRO A 56 -2.43 29.17 13.99
CA PRO A 56 -3.55 29.24 14.94
C PRO A 56 -4.95 29.07 14.33
N TYR A 57 -5.11 29.27 13.02
CA TYR A 57 -6.37 29.09 12.29
C TYR A 57 -6.33 27.88 11.33
N GLY A 58 -5.40 26.95 11.54
CA GLY A 58 -5.35 25.67 10.82
C GLY A 58 -4.71 25.73 9.44
N SER A 59 -4.03 26.82 9.08
CA SER A 59 -3.24 26.84 7.84
C SER A 59 -1.99 26.00 8.01
N ARG A 60 -1.73 25.10 7.06
CA ARG A 60 -0.54 24.25 7.00
C ARG A 60 0.72 25.09 6.77
N LEU A 61 1.77 24.85 7.52
CA LEU A 61 3.02 25.59 7.48
C LEU A 61 4.20 24.74 6.95
N LEU A 62 4.14 23.41 7.09
CA LEU A 62 5.28 22.54 6.80
C LEU A 62 4.79 21.15 6.43
N LEU A 63 5.14 20.62 5.26
CA LEU A 63 4.82 19.25 4.88
C LEU A 63 6.12 18.47 4.65
N GLU A 64 6.56 17.73 5.66
CA GLU A 64 7.75 16.88 5.56
C GLU A 64 7.30 15.43 5.40
N SER A 65 7.35 14.90 4.18
CA SER A 65 7.24 13.47 3.90
C SER A 65 8.63 12.92 3.64
N GLN A 66 9.02 11.82 4.29
CA GLN A 66 10.24 11.11 3.92
C GLN A 66 10.02 10.42 2.58
N GLU A 67 10.26 11.15 1.50
CA GLU A 67 10.39 10.55 0.17
C GLU A 67 11.76 9.86 0.13
N SER A 68 11.76 8.54 0.35
CA SER A 68 12.95 7.71 0.26
C SER A 68 13.37 7.59 -1.21
N ASP A 69 14.24 8.51 -1.62
CA ASP A 69 14.96 8.48 -2.91
C ASP A 69 15.77 7.17 -2.97
N CYS A 70 15.39 6.28 -3.89
CA CYS A 70 16.05 5.00 -4.14
C CYS A 70 17.27 5.15 -5.05
#